data_AF-A0A2S8FLE9-F1
#
_entry.id   AF-A0A2S8FLE9-F1
#
_cell.length_a   1.000
_cell.length_b   1.000
_cell.length_c   1.000
_cell.angle_alpha   90.00
_cell.angle_beta   90.00
_cell.angle_gamma   90.00
#
_symmetry.space_group_name_H-M   'P 1'
#
loop_
_entity.id
_entity.type
_entity.pdbx_description
1 polymer ?
#
loop_
_entity_poly.entity_id
_entity_poly.type
_entity_poly.pdbx_seq_one_letter_code
_entity_poly.pdbx_strand_id
1 'polypeptide(L)'
;MRCRGLVLSLFFIGTASPLLAEDTRFVERNGITYKEVVQTIKKPVSETTYQTHTEKFYQERFTTDMEESQRAYFTPVTEYRWEAYTPFSINPFAPPRVAYRWVPKTRWEQRTETVRTPVTRRELVPAERTVSRPVTTLRMVEQEQVTRIAIAPPAQPAASVASRTAIGGVSNLQNDPPRIGTTYMGPMENIRR
;
A
#
# COMPACT_ATOMS: atom_id res chain seq x y z
N MET A 1 21.22 3.61 -48.45
CA MET A 1 22.62 3.98 -48.75
C MET A 1 23.22 4.71 -47.55
N ARG A 2 24.48 4.40 -47.20
CA ARG A 2 25.40 5.04 -46.22
C ARG A 2 25.19 4.59 -44.76
N CYS A 3 26.06 3.68 -44.27
CA CYS A 3 27.38 3.92 -43.61
C CYS A 3 27.19 4.28 -42.12
N ARG A 4 27.95 3.80 -41.14
CA ARG A 4 29.14 2.95 -41.03
C ARG A 4 29.25 2.55 -39.55
N GLY A 5 30.08 1.54 -39.27
CA GLY A 5 30.13 0.79 -38.01
C GLY A 5 30.42 1.56 -36.72
N LEU A 6 30.22 0.86 -35.60
CA LEU A 6 30.79 1.26 -34.32
C LEU A 6 31.11 0.03 -33.45
N VAL A 7 32.40 -0.27 -33.42
CA VAL A 7 33.25 -0.77 -32.33
C VAL A 7 32.66 -1.78 -31.35
N LEU A 8 33.12 -3.02 -31.49
CA LEU A 8 33.05 -4.09 -30.51
C LEU A 8 34.09 -3.82 -29.39
N SER A 9 33.69 -3.27 -28.25
CA SER A 9 34.57 -3.10 -27.09
C SER A 9 34.59 -4.38 -26.25
N LEU A 10 35.72 -5.09 -26.30
CA LEU A 10 36.04 -6.22 -25.42
C LEU A 10 36.14 -5.70 -23.97
N PHE A 11 35.18 -6.04 -23.11
CA PHE A 11 35.29 -5.81 -21.67
C PHE A 11 36.14 -6.93 -21.05
N PHE A 12 37.38 -6.62 -20.68
CA PHE A 12 38.19 -7.44 -19.78
C PHE A 12 37.56 -7.37 -18.38
N ILE A 13 36.84 -8.40 -17.99
CA ILE A 13 36.42 -8.61 -16.59
C ILE A 13 37.63 -9.21 -15.86
N GLY A 14 38.52 -8.34 -15.40
CA GLY A 14 39.55 -8.71 -14.43
C GLY A 14 38.89 -8.86 -13.06
N THR A 15 38.70 -10.09 -12.59
CA THR A 15 38.33 -10.36 -11.20
C THR A 15 39.52 -10.06 -10.31
N ALA A 16 39.66 -8.81 -9.88
CA ALA A 16 40.57 -8.46 -8.80
C ALA A 16 40.02 -9.07 -7.50
N SER A 17 40.63 -10.18 -7.05
CA SER A 17 40.42 -10.70 -5.71
C SER A 17 40.78 -9.61 -4.70
N PRO A 18 39.90 -9.23 -3.77
CA PRO A 18 40.29 -8.30 -2.72
C PRO A 18 41.36 -9.00 -1.86
N LEU A 19 42.59 -8.49 -1.96
CA LEU A 19 43.64 -8.75 -0.98
C LEU A 19 43.15 -8.19 0.35
N LEU A 20 42.50 -9.03 1.15
CA LEU A 20 42.23 -8.71 2.55
C LEU A 20 43.59 -8.60 3.21
N ALA A 21 43.97 -7.38 3.59
CA ALA A 21 45.17 -7.13 4.38
C ALA A 21 44.97 -7.83 5.73
N GLU A 22 45.55 -9.02 5.86
CA GLU A 22 45.54 -9.81 7.09
C GLU A 22 46.70 -9.31 7.96
N ASP A 23 46.39 -8.49 8.97
CA ASP A 23 47.39 -8.08 9.97
C ASP A 23 47.48 -9.16 11.05
N THR A 24 48.68 -9.72 11.22
CA THR A 24 48.93 -10.79 12.19
C THR A 24 49.81 -10.26 13.30
N ARG A 25 49.33 -10.34 14.54
CA ARG A 25 50.05 -9.88 15.73
C ARG A 25 50.22 -11.04 16.70
N PHE A 26 51.39 -11.15 17.29
CA PHE A 26 51.67 -12.13 18.34
C PHE A 26 51.49 -11.46 19.69
N VAL A 27 50.55 -11.96 20.50
CA VAL A 27 50.27 -11.41 21.83
C VAL A 27 50.39 -12.52 22.85
N GLU A 28 51.19 -12.28 23.88
CA GLU A 28 51.35 -13.19 25.01
C GLU A 28 50.35 -12.82 26.11
N ARG A 29 49.54 -13.80 26.54
CA ARG A 29 48.60 -13.63 27.64
C ARG A 29 48.57 -14.91 28.45
N ASN A 30 48.78 -14.81 29.76
CA ASN A 30 48.78 -15.95 30.69
C ASN A 30 49.75 -17.08 30.31
N GLY A 31 50.94 -16.74 29.78
CA GLY A 31 51.99 -17.71 29.43
C GLY A 31 51.72 -18.57 28.18
N ILE A 32 50.70 -18.22 27.38
CA ILE A 32 50.40 -18.83 26.09
C ILE A 32 50.52 -17.77 25.00
N THR A 33 51.26 -18.08 23.94
CA THR A 33 51.40 -17.21 22.77
C THR A 33 50.20 -17.40 21.85
N TYR A 34 49.44 -16.33 21.65
CA TYR A 34 48.32 -16.31 20.71
C TYR A 34 48.74 -15.61 19.42
N LYS A 35 48.39 -16.21 18.28
CA LYS A 35 48.36 -15.52 16.98
C LYS A 35 47.01 -14.82 16.87
N GLU A 36 47.01 -13.50 16.97
CA GLU A 36 45.86 -12.67 16.67
C GLU A 36 45.84 -12.39 15.17
N VAL A 37 44.77 -12.79 14.50
CA VAL A 37 44.47 -12.46 13.11
C VAL A 37 43.38 -11.40 13.13
N VAL A 38 43.72 -10.17 12.74
CA VAL A 38 42.74 -9.08 12.62
C VAL A 38 42.29 -9.01 11.17
N GLN A 39 41.01 -9.30 10.93
CA GLN A 39 40.41 -9.27 9.61
C GLN A 39 39.36 -8.18 9.54
N THR A 40 39.54 -7.19 8.65
CA THR A 40 38.50 -6.19 8.37
C THR A 40 37.49 -6.79 7.40
N ILE A 41 36.27 -7.05 7.88
CA ILE A 41 35.18 -7.61 7.09
C ILE A 41 34.14 -6.52 6.88
N LYS A 42 33.61 -6.41 5.66
CA LYS A 42 32.51 -5.51 5.33
C LYS A 42 31.19 -6.18 5.68
N LYS A 43 30.52 -5.69 6.73
CA LYS A 43 29.21 -6.19 7.17
C LYS A 43 28.10 -5.26 6.66
N PRO A 44 27.03 -5.78 6.03
CA PRO A 44 25.89 -4.96 5.66
C PRO A 44 25.12 -4.53 6.90
N VAL A 45 24.91 -3.22 7.05
CA VAL A 45 24.06 -2.62 8.08
C VAL A 45 22.91 -1.89 7.40
N SER A 46 21.67 -2.14 7.83
CA SER A 46 20.49 -1.44 7.33
C SER A 46 20.39 -0.05 7.96
N GLU A 47 20.41 0.99 7.15
CA GLU A 47 20.20 2.37 7.55
C GLU A 47 18.86 2.87 6.98
N THR A 48 17.97 3.36 7.83
CA THR A 48 16.67 3.89 7.39
C THR A 48 16.72 5.41 7.40
N THR A 49 16.58 6.02 6.23
CA THR A 49 16.59 7.47 6.04
C THR A 49 15.24 7.96 5.54
N TYR A 50 14.75 9.07 6.06
CA TYR A 50 13.53 9.69 5.58
C TYR A 50 13.84 10.52 4.34
N GLN A 51 13.21 10.17 3.22
CA GLN A 51 13.34 10.90 1.97
C GLN A 51 12.03 11.63 1.66
N THR A 52 12.14 12.90 1.30
CA THR A 52 10.98 13.73 0.91
C THR A 52 10.64 13.46 -0.55
N HIS A 53 9.41 13.01 -0.80
CA HIS A 53 8.87 12.81 -2.13
C HIS A 53 7.70 13.75 -2.38
N THR A 54 7.64 14.35 -3.56
CA THR A 54 6.45 15.06 -4.04
C THR A 54 5.55 14.07 -4.76
N GLU A 55 4.36 13.86 -4.20
CA GLU A 55 3.33 12.99 -4.79
C GLU A 55 2.22 13.84 -5.39
N LYS A 56 1.86 13.53 -6.64
CA LYS A 56 0.64 14.04 -7.26
C LYS A 56 -0.53 13.16 -6.83
N PHE A 57 -1.56 13.76 -6.26
CA PHE A 57 -2.81 13.09 -5.94
C PHE A 57 -3.98 13.92 -6.47
N TYR A 58 -5.13 13.29 -6.68
CA TYR A 58 -6.34 13.99 -7.10
C TYR A 58 -7.17 14.32 -5.86
N GLN A 59 -7.47 15.59 -5.68
CA GLN A 59 -8.35 16.08 -4.63
C GLN A 59 -9.75 16.25 -5.20
N GLU A 60 -10.75 15.73 -4.49
CA GLU A 60 -12.15 15.96 -4.85
C GLU A 60 -12.54 17.41 -4.50
N ARG A 61 -13.10 18.10 -5.49
CA ARG A 61 -13.70 19.43 -5.35
C ARG A 61 -15.17 19.35 -5.76
N PHE A 62 -16.05 19.86 -4.92
CA PHE A 62 -17.48 19.94 -5.21
C PHE A 62 -17.83 21.37 -5.59
N THR A 63 -18.46 21.54 -6.74
CA THR A 63 -18.96 22.83 -7.22
C THR A 63 -20.47 22.71 -7.39
N THR A 64 -21.21 23.71 -6.91
CA THR A 64 -22.67 23.76 -7.03
C THR A 64 -23.04 24.90 -7.95
N ASP A 65 -23.59 24.57 -9.12
CA ASP A 65 -24.01 25.55 -10.12
C ASP A 65 -25.54 25.55 -10.23
N MET A 66 -26.14 26.71 -10.51
CA MET A 66 -27.57 26.81 -10.75
C MET A 66 -27.84 26.57 -12.24
N GLU A 67 -28.45 25.44 -12.58
CA GLU A 67 -28.85 25.12 -13.95
C GLU A 67 -30.33 25.40 -14.17
N GLU A 68 -30.65 26.07 -15.27
CA GLU A 68 -32.03 26.29 -15.70
C GLU A 68 -32.57 25.03 -16.38
N SER A 69 -33.64 24.47 -15.82
CA SER A 69 -34.35 23.32 -16.36
C SER A 69 -35.81 23.69 -16.61
N GLN A 70 -36.31 23.34 -17.79
CA GLN A 70 -37.73 23.54 -18.12
C GLN A 70 -38.52 22.32 -17.67
N ARG A 71 -39.56 22.54 -16.86
CA ARG A 71 -40.52 21.49 -16.50
C ARG A 71 -41.91 21.84 -16.97
N ALA A 72 -42.61 20.84 -17.49
CA ALA A 72 -44.03 20.95 -17.82
C ALA A 72 -44.86 20.48 -16.63
N TYR A 73 -45.88 21.24 -16.26
CA TYR A 73 -46.85 20.85 -15.24
C TYR A 73 -48.27 21.18 -15.72
N PHE A 74 -49.24 20.42 -15.23
CA PHE A 74 -50.64 20.64 -15.54
C PHE A 74 -51.27 21.54 -14.47
N THR A 75 -51.91 22.62 -14.92
CA THR A 75 -52.68 23.53 -14.05
C THR A 75 -54.16 23.39 -14.37
N PRO A 76 -55.05 23.27 -13.37
CA PRO A 76 -56.47 23.28 -13.61
C PRO A 76 -56.92 24.71 -13.95
N VAL A 77 -57.52 24.88 -15.11
CA VAL A 77 -58.13 26.14 -15.55
C VAL A 77 -59.64 25.96 -15.53
N THR A 78 -60.32 26.76 -14.72
CA THR A 78 -61.79 26.76 -14.63
C THR A 78 -62.34 27.89 -15.48
N GLU A 79 -63.09 27.54 -16.52
CA GLU A 79 -63.80 28.48 -17.37
C GLU A 79 -65.30 28.32 -17.16
N TYR A 80 -65.98 29.43 -16.95
CA TYR A 80 -67.43 29.45 -16.94
C TYR A 80 -67.94 29.44 -18.38
N ARG A 81 -68.90 28.58 -18.69
CA ARG A 81 -69.58 28.55 -19.99
C ARG A 81 -71.09 28.44 -19.80
N TRP A 82 -71.84 29.06 -20.70
CA TRP A 82 -73.27 28.85 -20.79
C TRP A 82 -73.53 27.45 -21.32
N GLU A 83 -74.29 26.67 -20.56
CA GLU A 83 -74.74 25.34 -20.96
C GLU A 83 -76.26 25.31 -21.01
N ALA A 84 -76.79 24.82 -22.13
CA ALA A 84 -78.20 24.57 -22.30
C ALA A 84 -78.60 23.35 -21.45
N TYR A 85 -79.69 23.46 -20.71
CA TYR A 85 -80.30 22.35 -19.99
C TYR A 85 -81.82 22.46 -20.05
N THR A 86 -82.49 21.32 -19.92
CA THR A 86 -83.94 21.25 -19.80
C THR A 86 -84.28 21.13 -18.31
N PRO A 87 -84.84 22.17 -17.66
CA PRO A 87 -85.24 22.07 -16.27
C PRO A 87 -86.36 21.04 -16.14
N PHE A 88 -86.28 20.22 -15.09
CA PHE A 88 -87.35 19.30 -14.74
C PHE A 88 -88.60 20.09 -14.31
N SER A 89 -89.76 19.71 -14.86
CA SER A 89 -91.07 20.24 -14.49
C SER A 89 -91.86 19.15 -13.78
N ILE A 90 -92.46 19.49 -12.64
CA ILE A 90 -93.37 18.58 -11.91
C ILE A 90 -94.68 18.38 -12.70
N ASN A 91 -95.09 19.35 -13.52
CA ASN A 91 -96.24 19.22 -14.41
C ASN A 91 -95.85 18.41 -15.67
N PRO A 92 -96.39 17.19 -15.87
CA PRO A 92 -96.07 16.33 -17.01
C PRO A 92 -96.68 16.80 -18.33
N PHE A 93 -97.63 17.74 -18.30
CA PHE A 93 -98.25 18.32 -19.49
C PHE A 93 -97.61 19.66 -19.91
N ALA A 94 -96.64 20.18 -19.15
CA ALA A 94 -95.91 21.37 -19.54
C ALA A 94 -94.92 21.02 -20.67
N PRO A 95 -94.83 21.84 -21.74
CA PRO A 95 -93.86 21.60 -22.80
C PRO A 95 -92.42 21.74 -22.27
N PRO A 96 -91.46 20.92 -22.77
CA PRO A 96 -90.07 21.08 -22.40
C PRO A 96 -89.55 22.44 -22.89
N ARG A 97 -88.84 23.16 -22.02
CA ARG A 97 -88.20 24.44 -22.36
C ARG A 97 -86.69 24.33 -22.23
N VAL A 98 -85.96 25.02 -23.10
CA VAL A 98 -84.50 25.14 -22.98
C VAL A 98 -84.19 26.36 -22.11
N ALA A 99 -83.37 26.15 -21.08
CA ALA A 99 -82.82 27.21 -20.27
C ALA A 99 -81.29 27.16 -20.33
N TYR A 100 -80.65 28.28 -20.01
CA TYR A 100 -79.20 28.36 -19.94
C TYR A 100 -78.77 28.58 -18.49
N ARG A 101 -77.69 27.93 -18.09
CA ARG A 101 -77.04 28.15 -16.80
C ARG A 101 -75.54 28.31 -16.97
N TRP A 102 -74.92 29.10 -16.10
CA TRP A 102 -73.48 29.18 -16.00
C TRP A 102 -72.95 27.92 -15.32
N VAL A 103 -72.11 27.15 -16.03
CA VAL A 103 -71.48 25.95 -15.52
C VAL A 103 -69.96 26.15 -15.51
N PRO A 104 -69.27 25.92 -14.38
CA PRO A 104 -67.81 25.89 -14.36
C PRO A 104 -67.33 24.60 -15.04
N LYS A 105 -66.50 24.74 -16.08
CA LYS A 105 -65.79 23.63 -16.71
C LYS A 105 -64.32 23.73 -16.37
N THR A 106 -63.80 22.71 -15.67
CA THR A 106 -62.39 22.60 -15.35
C THR A 106 -61.70 21.77 -16.42
N ARG A 107 -60.65 22.31 -17.03
CA ARG A 107 -59.76 21.56 -17.92
C ARG A 107 -58.32 21.67 -17.42
N TRP A 108 -57.53 20.63 -17.67
CA TRP A 108 -56.10 20.66 -17.38
C TRP A 108 -55.36 21.30 -18.55
N GLU A 109 -54.58 22.34 -18.26
CA GLU A 109 -53.75 23.02 -19.24
C GLU A 109 -52.28 22.76 -18.90
N GLN A 110 -51.51 22.30 -19.87
CA GLN A 110 -50.08 22.13 -19.71
C GLN A 110 -49.40 23.50 -19.78
N ARG A 111 -48.61 23.83 -18.77
CA ARG A 111 -47.76 25.02 -18.73
C ARG A 111 -46.32 24.62 -18.54
N THR A 112 -45.42 25.40 -19.12
CA THR A 112 -43.98 25.25 -18.95
C THR A 112 -43.48 26.34 -18.02
N GLU A 113 -42.61 25.96 -17.09
CA GLU A 113 -41.86 26.92 -16.27
C GLU A 113 -40.37 26.59 -16.27
N THR A 114 -39.56 27.64 -16.21
CA THR A 114 -38.11 27.52 -16.07
C THR A 114 -37.78 27.54 -14.59
N VAL A 115 -37.24 26.43 -14.08
CA VAL A 115 -36.81 26.28 -12.69
C VAL A 115 -35.30 26.25 -12.63
N ARG A 116 -34.72 27.02 -11.72
CA ARG A 116 -33.29 26.96 -11.40
C ARG A 116 -33.06 25.85 -10.38
N THR A 117 -32.39 24.79 -10.81
CA THR A 117 -32.06 23.63 -9.96
C THR A 117 -30.58 23.67 -9.61
N PRO A 118 -30.20 23.53 -8.33
CA PRO A 118 -28.80 23.40 -7.97
C PRO A 118 -28.28 22.03 -8.43
N VAL A 119 -27.23 22.03 -9.25
CA VAL A 119 -26.55 20.82 -9.71
C VAL A 119 -25.16 20.80 -9.09
N THR A 120 -24.91 19.80 -8.25
CA THR A 120 -23.61 19.56 -7.63
C THR A 120 -22.77 18.67 -8.52
N ARG A 121 -21.61 19.14 -8.95
CA ARG A 121 -20.65 18.38 -9.77
C ARG A 121 -19.39 18.09 -8.95
N ARG A 122 -18.86 16.87 -9.13
CA ARG A 122 -17.59 16.43 -8.53
C ARG A 122 -16.48 16.55 -9.57
N GLU A 123 -15.47 17.35 -9.24
CA GLU A 123 -14.27 17.53 -10.04
C GLU A 123 -13.06 16.95 -9.31
N LEU A 124 -12.16 16.30 -10.04
CA LEU A 124 -10.88 15.81 -9.51
C LEU A 124 -9.78 16.77 -9.92
N VAL A 125 -9.29 17.55 -8.97
CA VAL A 125 -8.25 18.56 -9.21
C VAL A 125 -6.89 17.97 -8.82
N PRO A 126 -5.87 18.03 -9.69
CA PRO A 126 -4.53 17.57 -9.33
C PRO A 126 -3.94 18.47 -8.25
N ALA A 127 -3.47 17.86 -7.16
CA ALA A 127 -2.80 18.51 -6.06
C ALA A 127 -1.47 17.81 -5.78
N GLU A 128 -0.50 18.56 -5.25
CA GLU A 128 0.81 18.03 -4.86
C GLU A 128 0.89 18.01 -3.34
N ARG A 129 1.40 16.91 -2.78
CA ARG A 129 1.76 16.83 -1.36
C ARG A 129 3.18 16.32 -1.21
N THR A 130 3.92 16.93 -0.28
CA THR A 130 5.24 16.44 0.13
C THR A 130 5.06 15.40 1.22
N VAL A 131 5.44 14.15 0.96
CA VAL A 131 5.38 13.05 1.92
C VAL A 131 6.79 12.60 2.24
N SER A 132 7.08 12.42 3.53
CA SER A 132 8.34 11.83 3.97
C SER A 132 8.18 10.31 4.06
N ARG A 133 8.90 9.56 3.23
CA ARG A 133 8.87 8.09 3.23
C ARG A 133 10.19 7.53 3.78
N PRO A 134 10.17 6.54 4.67
CA PRO A 134 11.38 5.87 5.09
C PRO A 134 11.91 4.98 3.96
N VAL A 135 13.17 5.19 3.58
CA VAL A 135 13.90 4.38 2.61
C VAL A 135 15.03 3.69 3.35
N THR A 136 14.97 2.36 3.41
CA THR A 136 16.01 1.54 4.02
C THR A 136 17.04 1.15 2.97
N THR A 137 18.28 1.57 3.16
CA THR A 137 19.41 1.20 2.30
C THR A 137 20.40 0.35 3.08
N LEU A 138 21.13 -0.52 2.38
CA LEU A 138 22.20 -1.31 2.96
C LEU A 138 23.52 -0.56 2.80
N ARG A 139 24.13 -0.20 3.91
CA ARG A 139 25.48 0.39 3.95
C ARG A 139 26.46 -0.67 4.42
N MET A 140 27.53 -0.89 3.65
CA MET A 140 28.63 -1.76 4.08
C MET A 140 29.47 -1.00 5.09
N VAL A 141 29.51 -1.49 6.33
CA VAL A 141 30.35 -0.93 7.40
C VAL A 141 31.51 -1.89 7.64
N GLU A 142 32.71 -1.33 7.74
CA GLU A 142 33.90 -2.09 8.08
C GLU A 142 33.87 -2.46 9.56
N GLN A 143 34.00 -3.75 9.83
CA GLN A 143 34.05 -4.29 11.18
C GLN A 143 35.33 -5.14 11.29
N GLU A 144 36.15 -4.84 12.29
CA GLU A 144 37.31 -5.67 12.62
C GLU A 144 36.84 -6.92 13.36
N GLN A 145 37.17 -8.09 12.80
CA GLN A 145 36.99 -9.39 13.44
C GLN A 145 38.37 -9.90 13.88
N VAL A 146 38.57 -9.99 15.20
CA VAL A 146 39.81 -10.51 15.78
C VAL A 146 39.62 -12.00 16.09
N THR A 147 40.35 -12.86 15.39
CA THR A 147 40.40 -14.29 15.69
C THR A 147 41.71 -14.62 16.40
N ARG A 148 41.62 -15.29 17.56
CA ARG A 148 42.80 -15.69 18.34
C ARG A 148 43.01 -17.18 18.21
N ILE A 149 44.18 -17.59 17.73
CA ILE A 149 44.57 -18.99 17.64
C ILE A 149 45.74 -19.20 18.60
N ALA A 150 45.58 -20.10 19.57
CA ALA A 150 46.66 -20.48 20.46
C ALA A 150 47.72 -21.27 19.68
N ILE A 151 48.97 -20.81 19.71
CA ILE A 151 50.11 -21.57 19.22
C ILE A 151 50.66 -22.31 20.44
N ALA A 152 50.76 -23.64 20.34
CA ALA A 152 51.16 -24.50 21.45
C ALA A 152 52.48 -24.02 22.09
N PRO A 153 52.64 -24.16 23.42
CA PRO A 153 53.91 -23.90 24.08
C PRO A 153 55.01 -24.83 23.51
N PRO A 154 56.29 -24.41 23.51
CA PRO A 154 57.39 -25.25 23.06
C PRO A 154 57.37 -26.59 23.80
N ALA A 155 57.59 -27.68 23.06
CA ALA A 155 57.51 -29.05 23.57
C ALA A 155 58.33 -29.22 24.86
N GLN A 156 57.64 -29.50 25.96
CA GLN A 156 58.30 -29.96 27.18
C GLN A 156 58.87 -31.37 26.94
N PRO A 157 60.08 -31.68 27.43
CA PRO A 157 60.66 -33.01 27.30
C PRO A 157 59.77 -34.05 27.99
N ALA A 158 59.56 -35.17 27.30
CA ALA A 158 58.63 -36.23 27.68
C ALA A 158 58.95 -36.83 29.05
N ALA A 159 58.03 -36.68 30.01
CA ALA A 159 57.98 -37.52 31.20
C ALA A 159 57.13 -38.77 30.89
N SER A 160 57.81 -39.92 30.84
CA SER A 160 57.20 -41.24 30.72
C SER A 160 56.41 -41.59 31.98
N VAL A 161 55.09 -41.82 31.85
CA VAL A 161 54.31 -42.56 32.84
C VAL A 161 53.34 -43.48 32.11
N ALA A 162 53.63 -44.77 32.18
CA ALA A 162 52.75 -45.85 31.77
C ALA A 162 51.82 -46.22 32.95
N SER A 163 50.52 -46.27 32.71
CA SER A 163 49.67 -47.41 33.10
C SER A 163 48.26 -47.26 32.53
N ARG A 164 47.76 -48.36 31.96
CA ARG A 164 46.43 -48.52 31.36
C ARG A 164 45.38 -48.69 32.44
N THR A 165 44.15 -48.18 32.23
CA THR A 165 42.93 -48.92 32.60
C THR A 165 41.71 -48.50 31.77
N ALA A 166 41.14 -49.52 31.13
CA ALA A 166 39.75 -49.77 30.70
C ALA A 166 38.81 -48.69 30.13
N ILE A 167 38.32 -49.06 28.95
CA ILE A 167 37.07 -48.76 28.24
C ILE A 167 35.82 -48.77 29.16
N GLY A 168 34.97 -47.75 29.01
CA GLY A 168 33.55 -47.79 29.43
C GLY A 168 33.09 -46.56 30.19
N GLY A 169 32.41 -45.62 29.53
CA GLY A 169 31.76 -44.48 30.20
C GLY A 169 31.10 -43.52 29.23
N VAL A 170 29.80 -43.74 28.98
CA VAL A 170 28.90 -42.78 28.31
C VAL A 170 28.77 -41.52 29.17
N SER A 171 29.57 -40.50 28.87
CA SER A 171 29.39 -39.17 29.43
C SER A 171 28.33 -38.39 28.65
N ASN A 172 27.10 -38.50 29.15
CA ASN A 172 26.06 -37.47 29.22
C ASN A 172 26.22 -36.25 28.27
N LEU A 173 25.48 -36.28 27.15
CA LEU A 173 24.99 -35.06 26.50
C LEU A 173 23.97 -34.38 27.43
N GLN A 174 24.44 -33.65 28.43
CA GLN A 174 23.60 -32.95 29.42
C GLN A 174 23.48 -31.44 29.12
N ASN A 175 23.83 -30.96 27.92
CA ASN A 175 23.78 -29.52 27.59
C ASN A 175 23.44 -29.23 26.12
N ASP A 176 22.47 -29.94 25.54
CA ASP A 176 21.84 -29.50 24.29
C ASP A 176 20.52 -28.78 24.61
N PRO A 177 20.39 -27.46 24.37
CA PRO A 177 19.14 -26.74 24.61
C PRO A 177 18.03 -27.25 23.66
N PRO A 178 16.76 -27.33 24.12
CA PRO A 178 15.68 -27.87 23.30
C PRO A 178 15.48 -27.05 22.03
N ARG A 179 15.68 -27.69 20.88
CA ARG A 179 15.37 -27.16 19.56
C ARG A 179 13.85 -27.17 19.37
N ILE A 180 13.17 -26.10 19.79
CA ILE A 180 11.75 -25.91 19.52
C ILE A 180 11.61 -25.61 18.02
N GLY A 181 11.12 -26.59 17.26
CA GLY A 181 10.65 -26.38 15.89
C GLY A 181 9.34 -25.59 15.92
N THR A 182 9.37 -24.34 15.45
CA THR A 182 8.14 -23.58 15.20
C THR A 182 7.53 -24.05 13.89
N THR A 183 6.74 -25.12 13.93
CA THR A 183 5.74 -25.39 12.89
C THR A 183 4.53 -24.52 13.19
N TYR A 184 4.56 -23.26 12.75
CA TYR A 184 3.38 -22.41 12.78
C TYR A 184 2.52 -22.75 11.55
N MET A 185 1.67 -23.77 11.69
CA MET A 185 0.48 -23.92 10.84
C MET A 185 -0.63 -23.07 11.46
N GLY A 186 -0.69 -21.80 11.05
CA GLY A 186 -1.88 -20.98 11.29
C GLY A 186 -2.99 -21.40 10.31
N PRO A 187 -4.24 -21.53 10.75
CA PRO A 187 -5.36 -21.83 9.87
C PRO A 187 -5.63 -20.67 8.90
N MET A 188 -5.78 -21.00 7.61
CA MET A 188 -6.37 -20.13 6.60
C MET A 188 -7.81 -19.80 7.00
N GLU A 189 -8.06 -18.60 7.52
CA GLU A 189 -9.40 -18.04 7.53
C GLU A 189 -9.71 -17.42 6.16
N ASN A 190 -10.61 -18.11 5.48
CA ASN A 190 -11.37 -17.60 4.34
C ASN A 190 -12.11 -16.32 4.74
N ILE A 191 -11.75 -15.19 4.12
CA ILE A 191 -12.68 -14.07 3.97
C ILE A 191 -12.88 -13.84 2.47
N ARG A 192 -13.95 -14.45 1.96
CA ARG A 192 -14.68 -13.99 0.78
C ARG A 192 -15.82 -13.12 1.28
N ARG A 193 -15.82 -11.84 0.87
CA ARG A 193 -16.94 -11.15 0.22
C ARG A 193 -16.47 -9.80 -0.28
#